data_AF-A0A5E4YHJ4-F1
#
_entry.id   AF-A0A5E4YHJ4-F1
#
_cell.length_a   1.000
_cell.length_b   1.000
_cell.length_c   1.000
_cell.angle_alpha   90.00
_cell.angle_beta   90.00
_cell.angle_gamma   90.00
#
_symmetry.space_group_name_H-M   'P 1'
#
loop_
_entity.id
_entity.type
_entity.pdbx_description
1 polymer ?
#
loop_
_entity_poly.entity_id
_entity_poly.type
_entity_poly.pdbx_seq_one_letter_code
_entity_poly.pdbx_strand_id
1 'polypeptide(L)'
;MEEARHLPPDDEIEARIPEHADDEIVRLCDITSRIVALAAIGGQGSIASLDDKFIYAFFEQMEDLSKEAHDLADIVANKRFSEATAHWES
;
A
#
# COMPACT_ATOMS: atom_id res chain seq x y z
N MET A 1 -19.59 16.54 -21.73
CA MET A 1 -19.88 16.48 -20.28
C MET A 1 -19.14 15.25 -19.81
N GLU A 2 -17.99 15.46 -19.16
CA GLU A 2 -17.07 14.38 -18.79
C GLU A 2 -17.52 13.87 -17.42
N GLU A 3 -18.07 12.65 -17.37
CA GLU A 3 -18.49 12.02 -16.12
C GLU A 3 -17.24 11.78 -15.27
N ALA A 4 -17.14 12.53 -14.18
CA ALA A 4 -16.14 12.29 -13.16
C ALA A 4 -16.29 10.84 -12.69
N ARG A 5 -15.27 10.02 -12.97
CA ARG A 5 -15.18 8.64 -12.47
C ARG A 5 -15.28 8.71 -10.94
N HIS A 6 -16.46 8.42 -10.41
CA HIS A 6 -16.67 8.27 -8.98
C HIS A 6 -15.81 7.11 -8.50
N LEU A 7 -14.72 7.42 -7.80
CA LEU A 7 -14.07 6.46 -6.93
C LEU A 7 -15.09 6.10 -5.84
N PRO A 8 -15.29 4.80 -5.54
CA PRO A 8 -16.18 4.40 -4.45
C PRO A 8 -15.68 5.05 -3.15
N PRO A 9 -16.60 5.42 -2.24
CA PRO A 9 -16.24 5.96 -0.93
C PRO A 9 -15.37 4.96 -0.17
N ASP A 10 -14.38 5.45 0.58
CA ASP A 10 -13.38 4.65 1.29
C ASP A 10 -14.04 3.54 2.16
N ASP A 11 -15.23 3.82 2.70
CA ASP A 11 -16.06 2.91 3.49
C ASP A 11 -16.46 1.61 2.73
N GLU A 12 -16.61 1.65 1.40
CA GLU A 12 -16.92 0.46 0.57
C GLU A 12 -15.68 -0.39 0.26
N ILE A 13 -14.49 0.19 0.38
CA ILE A 13 -13.21 -0.53 0.21
C ILE A 13 -12.93 -1.32 1.50
N GLU A 14 -13.14 -0.71 2.66
CA GLU A 14 -12.97 -1.36 3.97
C GLU A 14 -13.94 -2.55 4.15
N ALA A 15 -15.16 -2.44 3.64
CA ALA A 15 -16.17 -3.51 3.69
C ALA A 15 -15.84 -4.75 2.83
N ARG A 16 -14.80 -4.71 1.99
CA ARG A 16 -14.38 -5.83 1.13
C ARG A 16 -13.17 -6.60 1.66
N ILE A 17 -12.68 -6.27 2.85
CA ILE A 17 -11.67 -7.09 3.54
C ILE A 17 -12.37 -8.38 4.00
N PRO A 18 -12.08 -9.55 3.41
CA PRO A 18 -12.71 -10.79 3.83
C PRO A 18 -12.43 -11.01 5.32
N GLU A 19 -13.37 -11.61 6.05
CA GLU A 19 -13.19 -12.00 7.48
C GLU A 19 -11.99 -12.96 7.71
N HIS A 20 -11.29 -13.38 6.66
CA HIS A 20 -10.08 -14.22 6.66
C HIS A 20 -8.93 -13.60 5.82
N ALA A 21 -8.91 -12.27 5.66
CA ALA A 21 -7.79 -11.61 5.01
C ALA A 21 -6.51 -11.94 5.80
N ASP A 22 -5.55 -12.59 5.14
CA ASP A 22 -4.23 -12.83 5.70
C ASP A 22 -3.70 -11.52 6.29
N ASP A 23 -3.26 -11.55 7.55
CA ASP A 23 -2.76 -10.37 8.27
C ASP A 23 -1.69 -9.63 7.46
N GLU A 24 -0.88 -10.38 6.69
CA GLU A 24 0.14 -9.82 5.81
C GLU A 24 -0.46 -9.00 4.63
N ILE A 25 -1.61 -9.41 4.09
CA ILE A 25 -2.32 -8.68 3.02
C ILE A 25 -2.94 -7.40 3.56
N VAL A 26 -3.58 -7.47 4.73
CA VAL A 26 -4.16 -6.30 5.39
C VAL A 26 -3.05 -5.28 5.69
N ARG A 27 -1.92 -5.75 6.20
CA ARG A 27 -0.75 -4.90 6.46
C ARG A 27 -0.16 -4.29 5.19
N LEU A 28 -0.08 -5.05 4.10
CA LEU A 28 0.37 -4.54 2.81
C LEU A 28 -0.56 -3.44 2.27
N CYS A 29 -1.88 -3.60 2.42
CA CYS A 29 -2.85 -2.57 2.06
C CYS A 29 -2.70 -1.28 2.90
N ASP A 30 -2.45 -1.40 4.20
CA ASP A 30 -2.18 -0.25 5.08
C ASP A 30 -0.94 0.53 4.63
N ILE A 31 0.19 -0.16 4.46
CA ILE A 31 1.46 0.48 4.08
C ILE A 31 1.35 1.16 2.70
N THR A 32 0.77 0.46 1.73
CA THR A 32 0.59 1.03 0.38
C THR A 32 -0.36 2.23 0.38
N SER A 33 -1.40 2.24 1.22
CA SER A 33 -2.27 3.40 1.40
C SER A 33 -1.52 4.60 1.98
N ARG A 34 -0.63 4.37 2.96
CA ARG A 34 0.24 5.41 3.53
C ARG A 34 1.23 5.98 2.51
N ILE A 35 1.80 5.12 1.65
CA ILE A 35 2.66 5.55 0.53
C ILE A 35 1.87 6.44 -0.44
N VAL A 36 0.65 6.04 -0.81
CA VAL A 36 -0.21 6.84 -1.70
C VAL A 36 -0.52 8.21 -1.09
N ALA A 37 -0.84 8.26 0.20
CA ALA A 37 -1.09 9.52 0.90
C ALA A 37 0.13 10.44 0.89
N LEU A 38 1.33 9.90 1.17
CA LEU A 38 2.59 10.65 1.11
C LEU A 38 2.89 11.14 -0.32
N ALA A 39 2.70 10.29 -1.33
CA ALA A 39 2.89 10.66 -2.72
C ALA A 39 1.94 11.79 -3.17
N ALA A 40 0.68 11.77 -2.71
CA ALA A 40 -0.29 12.83 -2.98
C ALA A 40 0.14 14.17 -2.38
N ILE A 41 0.66 14.17 -1.15
CA ILE A 41 1.24 15.37 -0.50
C ILE A 41 2.42 15.92 -1.33
N GLY A 42 3.26 15.03 -1.86
CA GLY A 42 4.37 15.43 -2.73
C GLY A 42 3.96 15.99 -4.07
N GLY A 43 2.97 15.38 -4.73
CA GLY A 43 2.47 15.82 -6.03
C GLY A 43 1.79 17.20 -5.99
N GLN A 44 1.24 17.60 -4.85
CA GLN A 44 0.61 18.93 -4.67
C GLN A 44 1.63 20.07 -4.51
N GLY A 45 2.94 19.79 -4.59
CA GLY A 45 3.99 20.80 -4.47
C GLY A 45 4.23 21.26 -3.03
N SER A 46 3.56 20.65 -2.05
CA SER A 46 3.65 21.02 -0.63
C SER A 46 5.03 20.72 -0.03
N ILE A 47 5.86 19.92 -0.71
CA ILE A 47 7.20 19.53 -0.26
C ILE A 47 8.26 20.57 -0.66
N ALA A 48 8.07 21.29 -1.77
CA ALA A 48 9.04 22.26 -2.26
C ALA A 48 9.17 23.51 -1.35
N SER A 49 8.20 23.74 -0.47
CA SER A 49 8.21 24.80 0.55
C SER A 49 8.77 24.34 1.91
N LEU A 50 9.12 23.06 2.06
CA LEU A 50 9.68 22.51 3.29
C LEU A 50 11.20 22.72 3.32
N ASP A 51 11.77 22.76 4.53
CA ASP A 51 13.23 22.76 4.66
C ASP A 51 13.83 21.42 4.24
N ASP A 52 15.14 21.42 3.92
CA ASP A 52 15.86 20.24 3.46
C ASP A 52 15.76 19.04 4.42
N LYS A 53 15.60 19.27 5.73
CA LYS A 53 15.49 18.19 6.72
C LYS A 53 14.13 17.52 6.64
N PHE A 54 13.06 18.29 6.45
CA PHE A 54 11.72 17.74 6.23
C PHE A 54 11.61 17.05 4.87
N ILE A 55 12.26 17.58 3.82
CA ILE A 55 12.34 16.92 2.52
C ILE A 55 13.06 15.58 2.66
N TYR A 56 14.20 15.54 3.36
CA TYR A 56 14.93 14.30 3.60
C TYR A 56 14.09 13.29 4.39
N ALA A 57 13.49 13.69 5.50
CA ALA A 57 12.63 12.82 6.32
C ALA A 57 11.42 12.30 5.53
N PHE A 58 10.85 13.10 4.62
CA PHE A 58 9.79 12.66 3.73
C PHE A 58 10.26 11.52 2.81
N PHE A 59 11.40 11.67 2.15
CA PHE A 59 11.92 10.65 1.25
C PHE A 59 12.39 9.40 2.00
N GLU A 60 13.03 9.56 3.16
CA GLU A 60 13.41 8.45 4.05
C GLU A 60 12.17 7.64 4.46
N GLN A 61 11.09 8.30 4.89
CA GLN A 61 9.85 7.63 5.25
C GLN A 61 9.20 6.90 4.06
N MET A 62 9.27 7.47 2.86
CA MET A 62 8.79 6.83 1.63
C MET A 62 9.62 5.60 1.26
N GLU A 63 10.94 5.67 1.41
CA GLU A 63 11.85 4.55 1.17
C GLU A 63 11.57 3.40 2.13
N ASP A 64 11.48 3.68 3.43
CA ASP A 64 11.21 2.69 4.46
C ASP A 64 9.89 1.97 4.23
N LEU A 65 8.81 2.72 3.95
CA LEU A 65 7.50 2.12 3.68
C LEU A 65 7.50 1.31 2.39
N SER A 66 8.19 1.79 1.34
CA SER A 66 8.27 1.07 0.07
C SER A 66 9.01 -0.26 0.24
N LYS A 67 10.05 -0.28 1.08
CA LYS A 67 10.79 -1.49 1.41
C LYS A 67 9.94 -2.47 2.23
N GLU A 68 9.25 -1.99 3.28
CA GLU A 68 8.34 -2.83 4.08
C GLU A 68 7.24 -3.45 3.20
N ALA A 69 6.67 -2.67 2.28
CA ALA A 69 5.68 -3.16 1.32
C ALA A 69 6.26 -4.24 0.37
N HIS A 70 7.48 -4.04 -0.12
CA HIS A 70 8.13 -5.01 -1.01
C HIS A 70 8.39 -6.34 -0.29
N ASP A 71 8.97 -6.29 0.91
CA ASP A 71 9.26 -7.48 1.70
C ASP A 71 7.97 -8.26 2.05
N LEU A 72 6.89 -7.56 2.40
CA LEU A 72 5.59 -8.18 2.65
C LEU A 72 4.96 -8.79 1.39
N ALA A 73 5.07 -8.12 0.24
CA ALA A 73 4.58 -8.64 -1.02
C ALA A 73 5.27 -9.96 -1.39
N ASP A 74 6.59 -10.05 -1.17
CA ASP A 74 7.35 -11.28 -1.38
C ASP A 74 6.91 -12.40 -0.44
N ILE A 75 6.67 -12.11 0.85
CA ILE A 75 6.15 -13.09 1.82
C ILE A 75 4.78 -13.62 1.37
N VAL A 76 3.86 -12.72 0.99
CA VAL A 76 2.53 -13.09 0.52
C VAL A 76 2.62 -13.94 -0.74
N ALA A 77 3.43 -13.55 -1.73
CA ALA A 77 3.60 -14.29 -2.97
C ALA A 77 4.14 -15.71 -2.71
N ASN A 78 5.16 -15.85 -1.85
CA ASN A 78 5.76 -17.14 -1.50
C ASN A 78 4.77 -18.05 -0.75
N LYS A 79 3.99 -17.48 0.18
CA LYS A 79 2.94 -18.21 0.90
C LYS A 79 1.89 -18.75 -0.06
N ARG A 80 1.36 -17.90 -0.96
CA ARG A 80 0.36 -18.29 -1.97
C ARG A 80 0.90 -19.33 -2.95
N PHE A 81 2.15 -19.19 -3.38
CA PHE A 81 2.78 -20.19 -4.24
C PHE A 81 2.87 -21.55 -3.54
N SER A 82 3.30 -21.57 -2.28
CA SER A 82 3.45 -22.78 -1.47
C SER A 82 2.10 -23.48 -1.21
N GLU A 83 1.06 -22.72 -0.86
CA GLU A 83 -0.32 -23.20 -0.71
C GLU A 83 -0.85 -23.83 -2.00
N ALA A 84 -0.63 -23.16 -3.14
CA ALA A 84 -1.04 -23.65 -4.44
C ALA A 84 -0.33 -24.97 -4.78
N THR A 85 0.99 -25.07 -4.57
CA THR A 85 1.73 -26.31 -4.85
C THR A 85 1.32 -27.46 -3.95
N ALA A 86 1.05 -27.22 -2.66
CA ALA A 86 0.61 -28.25 -1.72
C ALA A 86 -0.76 -28.85 -2.09
N HIS A 87 -1.67 -28.04 -2.66
CA HIS A 87 -2.96 -28.53 -3.16
C HIS A 87 -2.83 -29.49 -4.35
N TRP A 88 -1.80 -29.35 -5.20
CA TRP A 88 -1.60 -30.24 -6.35
C TRP A 88 -0.95 -31.58 -6.00
N GLU A 89 -0.30 -31.67 -4.83
CA GLU A 89 0.37 -32.88 -4.35
C GLU A 89 -0.51 -33.74 -3.42
N SER A 90 -1.71 -33.26 -3.05
CA SER A 90 -2.72 -33.97 -2.24
C SER A 90 -3.78 -34.67 -3.09
#